data_AF-A0A7S2EM93-F1
#
_entry.id   AF-A0A7S2EM93-F1
#
_cell.length_a   1.000
_cell.length_b   1.000
_cell.length_c   1.000
_cell.angle_alpha   90.00
_cell.angle_beta   90.00
_cell.angle_gamma   90.00
#
_symmetry.space_group_name_H-M   'P 1'
#
loop_
_entity.id
_entity.type
_entity.pdbx_description
1 polymer ?
#
loop_
_entity_poly.entity_id
_entity_poly.type
_entity_poly.pdbx_seq_one_letter_code
_entity_poly.pdbx_strand_id
1 'polypeptide(L)'
;AFPLVLVGTVLTALVAYGIFPYNWSFMQCMTFGSILAATDPVAVSALLNEVGAPPRLKVHISGESLLNDGSAVVFFNVFGGLFLSEFGIEALGGKSDGLHGLVIFLRMALGGGGGG
;
A
#
# COMPACT_ATOMS: atom_id res chain seq x y z
N ALA A 1 -9.31 6.48 2.41
CA ALA A 1 -8.02 5.78 2.29
C ALA A 1 -8.17 4.42 1.62
N PHE A 2 -8.64 3.36 2.30
CA PHE A 2 -8.64 1.98 1.78
C PHE A 2 -9.23 1.80 0.36
N PRO A 3 -10.39 2.38 0.01
CA PRO A 3 -10.93 2.27 -1.35
C PRO A 3 -10.06 2.97 -2.41
N LEU A 4 -9.43 4.10 -2.05
CA LEU A 4 -8.59 4.87 -2.96
C LEU A 4 -7.28 4.13 -3.26
N VAL A 5 -6.64 3.55 -2.24
CA VAL A 5 -5.43 2.73 -2.39
C VAL A 5 -5.72 1.49 -3.21
N LEU A 6 -6.87 0.84 -2.99
CA LEU A 6 -7.29 -0.31 -3.78
C LEU A 6 -7.48 0.06 -5.25
N VAL A 7 -8.16 1.18 -5.52
CA VAL A 7 -8.34 1.68 -6.89
C VAL A 7 -6.99 1.99 -7.53
N GLY A 8 -6.09 2.68 -6.83
CA GLY A 8 -4.72 2.95 -7.32
C GLY A 8 -3.93 1.68 -7.60
N THR A 9 -4.03 0.69 -6.71
CA THR A 9 -3.42 -0.64 -6.88
C THR A 9 -3.94 -1.34 -8.13
N VAL A 10 -5.26 -1.41 -8.31
CA VAL A 10 -5.90 -2.07 -9.46
C VAL A 10 -5.57 -1.35 -10.76
N LEU A 11 -5.66 -0.03 -10.79
CA LEU A 11 -5.33 0.75 -11.99
C LEU A 11 -3.86 0.55 -12.40
N THR A 12 -2.94 0.62 -11.44
CA THR A 12 -1.52 0.39 -11.70
C THR A 12 -1.26 -1.05 -12.17
N ALA A 13 -1.94 -2.03 -11.58
CA ALA A 13 -1.86 -3.43 -11.99
C ALA A 13 -2.37 -3.65 -13.42
N LEU A 14 -3.50 -3.04 -13.79
CA LEU A 14 -4.06 -3.12 -15.13
C LEU A 14 -3.12 -2.49 -16.18
N VAL A 15 -2.55 -1.33 -15.87
CA VAL A 15 -1.57 -0.67 -16.73
C VAL A 15 -0.32 -1.53 -16.89
N ALA A 16 0.22 -2.06 -15.80
CA ALA A 16 1.38 -2.95 -15.84
C ALA A 16 1.10 -4.22 -16.66
N TYR A 17 -0.07 -4.83 -16.47
CA TYR A 17 -0.48 -6.04 -17.20
C TYR A 17 -0.65 -5.79 -18.71
N GLY A 18 -1.16 -4.61 -19.10
CA GLY A 18 -1.41 -4.28 -20.51
C GLY A 18 -0.21 -3.71 -21.26
N ILE A 19 0.74 -3.06 -20.58
CA ILE A 19 1.85 -2.33 -21.22
C ILE A 19 3.17 -3.09 -21.13
N PHE A 20 3.46 -3.77 -20.01
CA PHE A 20 4.78 -4.35 -19.82
C PHE A 20 4.92 -5.73 -20.49
N PRO A 21 5.98 -5.95 -21.29
CA PRO A 21 6.18 -7.20 -22.02
C PRO A 21 6.84 -8.29 -21.15
N TYR A 22 6.57 -8.30 -19.85
CA TYR A 22 7.25 -9.18 -18.90
C TYR A 22 6.47 -10.46 -18.57
N ASN A 23 5.30 -10.68 -19.20
CA ASN A 23 4.42 -11.83 -18.94
C ASN A 23 4.11 -12.03 -17.45
N TRP A 24 3.95 -10.93 -16.71
CA TRP A 24 3.62 -10.97 -15.29
C TRP A 24 2.25 -11.59 -15.06
N SER A 25 2.12 -12.39 -14.00
CA SER A 25 0.80 -12.86 -13.57
C SER A 25 -0.02 -11.69 -13.05
N PHE A 26 -1.35 -11.84 -13.04
CA PHE A 26 -2.22 -10.79 -12.52
C PHE A 26 -1.93 -10.49 -11.05
N MET A 27 -1.61 -11.50 -10.23
CA MET A 27 -1.25 -11.32 -8.82
C MET A 27 0.10 -10.61 -8.66
N GLN A 28 1.05 -10.84 -9.57
CA GLN A 28 2.30 -10.09 -9.62
C GLN A 28 2.05 -8.61 -9.89
N CYS A 29 1.17 -8.29 -10.86
CA CYS A 29 0.77 -6.92 -11.17
C CYS A 29 0.03 -6.25 -9.99
N MET A 30 -0.84 -6.97 -9.29
CA MET A 30 -1.54 -6.46 -8.09
C MET A 30 -0.56 -6.19 -6.94
N THR A 31 0.44 -7.06 -6.76
CA THR A 31 1.52 -6.86 -5.79
C THR A 31 2.33 -5.62 -6.15
N PHE A 32 2.69 -5.46 -7.41
CA PHE A 32 3.37 -4.26 -7.91
C PHE A 32 2.55 -2.99 -7.70
N GLY A 33 1.26 -3.02 -8.03
CA GLY A 33 0.34 -1.92 -7.83
C GLY A 33 0.22 -1.52 -6.35
N SER A 34 0.24 -2.49 -5.43
CA SER A 34 0.14 -2.23 -3.99
C SER A 34 1.38 -1.51 -3.43
N ILE A 35 2.57 -1.82 -3.96
CA ILE A 35 3.82 -1.12 -3.61
C ILE A 35 3.73 0.36 -4.02
N LEU A 36 3.17 0.63 -5.20
CA LEU A 36 3.06 1.98 -5.76
C LEU A 36 1.87 2.79 -5.23
N ALA A 37 0.92 2.15 -4.57
CA ALA A 37 -0.27 2.81 -4.03
C ALA A 37 -0.01 3.57 -2.72
N ALA A 38 1.15 3.38 -2.08
CA ALA A 38 1.61 4.22 -0.98
C ALA A 38 1.89 5.64 -1.50
N THR A 39 1.22 6.64 -0.92
CA THR A 39 1.30 8.04 -1.37
C THR A 39 2.15 8.84 -0.39
N ASP A 40 3.34 9.24 -0.81
CA ASP A 40 4.30 9.92 0.06
C ASP A 40 3.90 11.40 0.29
N PRO A 41 3.50 11.78 1.53
CA PRO A 41 3.09 13.15 1.84
C PRO A 41 4.28 14.11 1.90
N VAL A 42 5.53 13.63 1.91
CA VAL A 42 6.70 14.48 2.10
C VAL A 42 6.79 15.56 1.02
N ALA A 43 6.61 15.19 -0.25
CA ALA A 43 6.62 16.14 -1.36
C ALA A 43 5.46 17.16 -1.28
N VAL A 44 4.27 16.70 -0.88
CA VAL A 44 3.07 17.54 -0.76
C VAL A 44 3.15 18.48 0.44
N SER A 45 3.73 18.01 1.56
CA SER A 45 3.89 18.79 2.79
C SER A 45 4.88 19.94 2.62
N ALA A 46 5.95 19.75 1.83
CA ALA A 46 6.89 20.81 1.48
C ALA A 46 6.22 21.93 0.69
N LEU A 47 5.44 21.57 -0.34
CA LEU A 47 4.64 22.52 -1.11
C LEU A 47 3.59 23.25 -0.26
N LEU A 48 2.86 22.53 0.61
CA LEU A 48 1.87 23.11 1.52
C LEU A 48 2.48 24.08 2.53
N ASN A 49 3.72 23.84 2.94
CA ASN A 49 4.46 24.78 3.78
C ASN A 49 4.82 26.05 3.00
N GLU A 50 5.24 25.92 1.74
CA GLU A 50 5.60 27.04 0.87
C GLU A 50 4.39 27.94 0.54
N VAL A 51 3.21 27.36 0.33
CA VAL A 51 1.97 28.11 0.05
C VAL A 51 1.23 28.59 1.32
N GLY A 52 1.80 28.41 2.51
CA GLY A 52 1.21 28.89 3.77
C GLY A 52 -0.09 28.17 4.18
N ALA A 53 -0.22 26.88 3.85
CA ALA A 53 -1.45 26.14 4.11
C ALA A 53 -1.82 26.07 5.61
N PRO A 54 -3.13 26.06 5.95
CA PRO A 54 -3.59 26.00 7.33
C PRO A 54 -3.09 24.74 8.07
N PRO A 55 -2.76 24.83 9.38
CA PRO A 55 -2.30 23.68 10.17
C PRO A 55 -3.26 22.48 10.13
N ARG A 56 -4.57 22.75 10.06
CA ARG A 56 -5.60 21.71 9.96
C ARG A 56 -5.50 20.89 8.66
N LEU A 57 -5.15 21.52 7.54
CA LEU A 57 -5.00 20.84 6.26
C LEU A 57 -3.77 19.93 6.26
N LYS A 58 -2.67 20.39 6.88
CA LYS A 58 -1.45 19.59 7.05
C LYS A 58 -1.70 18.32 7.87
N VAL A 59 -2.45 18.45 8.98
CA VAL A 59 -2.83 17.28 9.81
C VAL A 59 -3.71 16.30 9.04
N HIS A 60 -4.66 16.79 8.24
CA HIS A 60 -5.54 15.92 7.45
C HIS A 60 -4.75 15.10 6.42
N ILE A 61 -3.83 15.76 5.69
CA ILE A 61 -3.02 15.12 4.65
C ILE A 61 -2.03 14.12 5.25
N SER A 62 -1.39 14.45 6.37
CA SER A 62 -0.56 13.49 7.10
C SER A 62 -1.36 12.26 7.55
N GLY A 63 -2.58 12.45 8.05
CA GLY A 63 -3.46 11.36 8.46
C GLY A 63 -3.91 10.48 7.29
N GLU A 64 -4.25 11.09 6.15
CA GLU A 64 -4.62 10.35 4.93
C GLU A 64 -3.46 9.53 4.37
N SER A 65 -2.25 10.08 4.31
CA SER A 65 -1.07 9.33 3.88
C SER A 65 -0.72 8.17 4.81
N LEU A 66 -0.79 8.37 6.14
CA LEU A 66 -0.57 7.29 7.11
C LEU A 66 -1.53 6.11 6.91
N LEU A 67 -2.81 6.41 6.67
CA LEU A 67 -3.81 5.39 6.36
C LEU A 67 -3.56 4.75 4.99
N ASN A 68 -3.09 5.51 4.00
CA ASN A 68 -2.76 4.96 2.68
C ASN A 68 -1.56 4.02 2.74
N ASP A 69 -0.48 4.41 3.42
CA ASP A 69 0.73 3.59 3.58
C ASP A 69 0.43 2.29 4.32
N GLY A 70 -0.34 2.36 5.41
CA GLY A 70 -0.80 1.16 6.10
C GLY A 70 -1.63 0.25 5.18
N SER A 71 -2.53 0.82 4.38
CA SER A 71 -3.37 0.04 3.45
C SER A 71 -2.54 -0.62 2.34
N ALA A 72 -1.55 0.08 1.81
CA ALA A 72 -0.63 -0.42 0.79
C ALA A 72 0.16 -1.65 1.29
N VAL A 73 0.67 -1.59 2.52
CA VAL A 73 1.36 -2.74 3.16
C VAL A 73 0.43 -3.95 3.32
N VAL A 74 -0.83 -3.75 3.66
CA VAL A 74 -1.81 -4.87 3.74
C VAL A 74 -2.01 -5.51 2.37
N PHE A 75 -2.27 -4.70 1.35
CA PHE A 75 -2.46 -5.20 0.00
C PHE A 75 -1.20 -5.89 -0.54
N PHE A 76 -0.01 -5.38 -0.23
CA PHE A 76 1.24 -6.03 -0.58
C PHE A 76 1.36 -7.42 0.03
N ASN A 77 1.05 -7.57 1.32
CA ASN A 77 1.10 -8.88 1.98
C ASN A 77 0.06 -9.85 1.39
N VAL A 78 -1.15 -9.38 1.10
CA VAL A 78 -2.23 -10.21 0.53
C VAL A 78 -1.89 -10.64 -0.89
N PHE A 79 -1.62 -9.69 -1.79
CA PHE A 79 -1.35 -10.01 -3.20
C PHE A 79 0.00 -10.69 -3.39
N GLY A 80 1.01 -10.32 -2.60
CA GLY A 80 2.32 -10.98 -2.60
C GLY A 80 2.23 -12.42 -2.10
N GLY A 81 1.44 -12.68 -1.06
CA GLY A 81 1.18 -14.04 -0.58
C GLY A 81 0.46 -14.90 -1.63
N LEU A 82 -0.58 -14.33 -2.28
CA LEU A 82 -1.27 -15.01 -3.38
C LEU A 82 -0.34 -15.26 -4.57
N PHE A 83 0.48 -14.29 -4.96
CA PHE A 83 1.48 -14.44 -6.01
C PHE A 83 2.48 -15.56 -5.67
N LEU A 84 3.05 -15.58 -4.47
CA LEU A 84 3.97 -16.65 -4.04
C LEU A 84 3.31 -18.04 -4.05
N SER A 85 2.02 -18.09 -3.69
CA SER A 85 1.25 -19.34 -3.74
C SER A 85 1.08 -19.90 -5.16
N GLU A 86 1.08 -19.05 -6.20
CA GLU A 86 1.07 -19.49 -7.61
C GLU A 86 2.31 -20.31 -7.97
N PHE A 87 3.43 -20.08 -7.26
CA PHE A 87 4.70 -20.80 -7.45
C PHE A 87 4.90 -21.95 -6.43
N GLY A 88 3.89 -22.25 -5.61
CA GLY A 88 3.99 -23.25 -4.55
C GLY A 88 4.97 -22.87 -3.43
N ILE A 89 5.34 -21.60 -3.33
CA ILE A 89 6.19 -21.06 -2.27
C ILE A 89 5.28 -20.64 -1.13
N GLU A 90 5.47 -21.21 0.07
CA GLU A 90 4.76 -20.73 1.25
C GLU A 90 5.09 -19.25 1.48
N ALA A 91 4.04 -18.43 1.60
CA ALA A 91 4.15 -16.99 1.68
C ALA A 91 5.09 -16.54 2.81
N LEU A 92 5.77 -15.40 2.61
CA LEU A 92 6.54 -14.69 3.63
C LEU A 92 5.65 -14.44 4.86
N GLY A 93 5.75 -15.29 5.88
CA GLY A 93 5.01 -15.15 7.15
C GLY A 93 4.00 -16.24 7.49
N GLY A 94 3.99 -17.40 6.80
CA GLY A 94 2.99 -18.45 7.02
C GLY A 94 1.64 -18.06 6.39
N LYS A 95 0.62 -18.93 6.52
CA LYS A 95 -0.75 -18.73 5.97
C LYS A 95 -1.17 -17.27 6.07
N SER A 96 -1.13 -16.55 4.94
CA SER A 96 -1.41 -15.12 4.87
C SER A 96 -2.91 -14.89 4.98
N ASP A 97 -3.46 -15.04 6.18
CA ASP A 97 -4.82 -14.60 6.45
C ASP A 97 -4.82 -13.08 6.40
N GLY A 98 -5.72 -12.49 5.61
CA GLY A 98 -5.90 -11.03 5.54
C GLY A 98 -6.09 -10.37 6.92
N LEU A 99 -6.44 -11.16 7.95
CA LEU A 99 -6.46 -10.78 9.35
C LEU A 99 -5.08 -10.32 9.88
N HIS A 100 -3.99 -10.99 9.51
CA HIS A 100 -2.64 -10.59 9.94
C HIS A 100 -2.25 -9.24 9.31
N GLY A 101 -2.61 -9.03 8.04
CA GLY A 101 -2.48 -7.74 7.37
C GLY A 101 -3.29 -6.65 8.11
N LEU A 102 -4.55 -6.93 8.45
CA LEU A 102 -5.39 -6.01 9.23
C LEU A 102 -4.78 -5.67 10.60
N VAL A 103 -4.19 -6.65 11.30
CA VAL A 103 -3.52 -6.46 12.59
C VAL A 103 -2.30 -5.56 12.44
N ILE A 104 -1.48 -5.76 11.39
CA ILE A 104 -0.35 -4.87 11.08
C ILE A 104 -0.83 -3.45 10.78
N PHE A 105 -1.92 -3.30 10.01
CA PHE A 105 -2.53 -2.00 9.73
C PHE A 105 -2.97 -1.29 11.00
N LEU A 106 -3.72 -1.97 11.88
CA LEU A 106 -4.18 -1.38 13.14
C LEU A 106 -2.99 -1.04 14.05
N ARG A 107 -1.95 -1.87 14.09
CA ARG A 107 -0.71 -1.57 14.83
C ARG A 107 -0.03 -0.31 14.30
N MET A 108 0.06 -0.14 12.99
CA MET A 108 0.64 1.06 12.37
C MET A 108 -0.25 2.30 12.58
N ALA A 109 -1.57 2.16 12.41
CA ALA A 109 -2.55 3.24 12.61
C ALA A 109 -2.61 3.75 14.06
N LEU A 110 -2.30 2.91 15.05
CA LEU A 110 -2.21 3.27 16.46
C LEU A 110 -0.82 3.78 16.89
N GLY A 111 0.10 4.01 15.96
CA GLY A 111 1.41 4.61 16.24
C GLY A 111 2.55 3.61 16.50
N GLY A 112 2.47 2.39 15.95
CA GLY A 112 3.47 1.35 16.12
C GLY A 112 4.86 1.73 15.60
N GLY A 113 5.68 2.35 16.46
CA GLY A 113 7.13 2.41 16.35
C GLY A 113 7.77 1.02 16.47
N GLY A 114 8.95 0.89 15.89
CA GLY A 114 9.71 -0.34 15.70
C GLY A 114 9.78 -1.27 16.91
N GLY A 115 9.63 -2.55 16.63
CA GLY A 115 9.75 -3.66 17.57
C GLY A 115 9.72 -4.95 16.76
N GLY A 116 10.91 -5.30 16.27
CA GLY A 116 11.27 -6.41 15.41
C GLY A 116 12.73 -6.25 15.04
#